data_AF-A0A2R6MRZ1-F1
#
_entry.id   AF-A0A2R6MRZ1-F1
#
_cell.length_a   1.000
_cell.length_b   1.000
_cell.length_c   1.000
_cell.angle_alpha   90.00
_cell.angle_beta   90.00
_cell.angle_gamma   90.00
#
_symmetry.space_group_name_H-M   'P 1'
#
loop_
_entity.id
_entity.type
_entity.pdbx_description
1 polymer ?
#
loop_
_entity_poly.entity_id
_entity_poly.type
_entity_poly.pdbx_seq_one_letter_code
_entity_poly.pdbx_strand_id
1 'polypeptide(L)'
;MLLVVTYSKAARQTLRNACNTRETAVVRRLGRAALLSETELGAFVALRLRERHGDAVQVERTRPFNEFAAVPESVREAAQAYERREHDRTPYAAFAAGTDHPDPDAMADRSLDGDSTSRTDGTDRRE
;
A
#
# COMPACT_ATOMS: atom_id res chain seq x y z
N MET A 1 -0.59 3.03 10.94
CA MET A 1 -0.99 4.35 10.37
C MET A 1 -2.37 4.22 9.77
N LEU A 2 -3.11 5.33 9.64
CA LEU A 2 -4.40 5.34 8.94
C LEU A 2 -4.24 6.01 7.58
N LEU A 3 -4.46 5.28 6.50
CA LEU A 3 -4.53 5.83 5.14
C LEU A 3 -5.96 6.29 4.88
N VAL A 4 -6.13 7.57 4.53
CA VAL A 4 -7.41 8.13 4.10
C VAL A 4 -7.28 8.54 2.64
N VAL A 5 -8.13 8.01 1.76
CA VAL A 5 -8.17 8.34 0.33
C VAL A 5 -9.50 9.01 0.01
N THR A 6 -9.46 10.09 -0.78
CA THR A 6 -10.66 10.85 -1.19
C THR A 6 -10.86 10.79 -2.70
N TYR A 7 -12.07 10.43 -3.13
CA TYR A 7 -12.43 10.27 -4.54
C TYR A 7 -13.18 11.47 -5.12
N SER A 8 -13.84 12.27 -4.29
CA SER A 8 -14.55 13.48 -4.72
C SER A 8 -13.76 14.76 -4.43
N LYS A 9 -14.02 15.82 -5.21
CA LYS A 9 -13.43 17.15 -4.98
C LYS A 9 -13.81 17.70 -3.59
N ALA A 10 -15.06 17.50 -3.16
CA ALA A 10 -15.56 17.95 -1.87
C ALA A 10 -14.89 17.22 -0.68
N ALA A 11 -14.70 15.90 -0.78
CA ALA A 11 -13.99 15.11 0.20
C ALA A 11 -12.52 15.54 0.30
N ARG A 12 -11.86 15.74 -0.84
CA ARG A 12 -10.47 16.23 -0.90
C ARG A 12 -10.30 17.59 -0.24
N GLN A 13 -11.21 18.53 -0.52
CA GLN A 13 -11.16 19.85 0.11
C GLN A 13 -11.33 19.75 1.63
N THR A 14 -12.22 18.87 2.10
CA THR A 14 -12.42 18.63 3.54
C THR A 14 -11.19 18.01 4.17
N LEU A 15 -10.56 17.02 3.51
CA LEU A 15 -9.31 16.41 3.98
C LEU A 15 -8.19 17.45 4.08
N ARG A 16 -8.00 18.27 3.04
CA ARG A 16 -7.01 19.36 3.05
C ARG A 16 -7.22 20.31 4.24
N ASN A 17 -8.47 20.72 4.47
CA ASN A 17 -8.80 21.60 5.59
C ASN A 17 -8.53 20.92 6.94
N ALA A 18 -8.92 19.66 7.11
CA ALA A 18 -8.68 18.90 8.33
C ALA A 18 -7.17 18.76 8.61
N CYS A 19 -6.37 18.49 7.58
CA CYS A 19 -4.92 18.40 7.71
C CYS A 19 -4.26 19.72 8.10
N ASN A 20 -4.76 20.86 7.62
CA ASN A 20 -4.25 22.18 7.99
C ASN A 20 -4.62 22.57 9.43
N THR A 21 -5.80 22.19 9.90
CA THR A 21 -6.25 22.53 11.26
C THR A 21 -5.67 21.61 12.33
N ARG A 22 -5.30 20.37 11.97
CA ARG A 22 -4.90 19.32 12.92
C ARG A 22 -3.59 18.66 12.52
N GLU A 23 -2.53 19.47 12.38
CA GLU A 23 -1.23 19.01 11.87
C GLU A 23 -0.62 17.88 12.69
N THR A 24 -0.86 17.86 14.01
CA THR A 24 -0.37 16.81 14.93
C THR A 24 -0.88 15.40 14.62
N ALA A 25 -2.03 15.29 13.94
CA ALA A 25 -2.60 14.01 13.53
C ALA A 25 -2.14 13.56 12.13
N VAL A 26 -1.39 14.38 11.40
CA VAL A 26 -0.99 14.12 10.01
C VAL A 26 0.46 13.67 9.96
N VAL A 27 0.69 12.41 9.57
CA VAL A 27 2.04 11.89 9.31
C VAL A 27 2.54 12.34 7.93
N ARG A 28 1.69 12.27 6.90
CA ARG A 28 2.06 12.65 5.52
C ARG A 28 0.86 13.05 4.68
N ARG A 29 1.04 14.03 3.78
CA ARG A 29 0.03 14.46 2.79
C ARG A 29 0.41 13.94 1.40
N LEU A 30 -0.57 13.40 0.66
CA LEU A 30 -0.40 12.75 -0.64
C LEU A 30 -1.40 13.31 -1.67
N GLY A 31 -1.72 14.60 -1.59
CA GLY A 31 -2.68 15.28 -2.48
C GLY A 31 -4.13 14.84 -2.26
N ARG A 32 -4.53 13.71 -2.87
CA ARG A 32 -5.88 13.12 -2.70
C ARG A 32 -5.99 12.17 -1.51
N ALA A 33 -4.86 11.85 -0.88
CA ALA A 33 -4.79 10.98 0.28
C ALA A 33 -3.94 11.61 1.40
N ALA A 34 -4.06 11.09 2.60
CA ALA A 34 -3.20 11.41 3.73
C ALA A 34 -2.95 10.17 4.59
N LEU A 35 -1.76 10.10 5.18
CA LEU A 35 -1.45 9.19 6.28
C LEU A 35 -1.66 9.96 7.59
N LEU A 36 -2.57 9.47 8.41
CA LEU A 36 -2.82 9.98 9.75
C LEU A 36 -2.12 9.09 10.79
N SER A 37 -1.76 9.72 11.90
CA SER A 37 -1.24 9.03 13.07
C SER A 37 -2.31 8.06 13.59
N GLU A 38 -1.86 6.93 14.10
CA GLU A 38 -2.74 5.90 14.64
C GLU A 38 -3.13 6.22 16.09
N THR A 39 -3.79 7.36 16.25
CA THR A 39 -4.28 7.89 17.52
C THR A 39 -5.78 8.08 17.44
N GLU A 40 -6.44 8.24 18.58
CA GLU A 40 -7.89 8.52 18.64
C GLU A 40 -8.25 9.76 17.82
N LEU A 41 -7.40 10.81 17.85
CA LEU A 41 -7.61 12.01 17.04
C LEU A 41 -7.51 11.72 15.54
N GLY A 42 -6.55 10.90 15.11
CA GLY A 42 -6.42 10.47 13.71
C GLY A 42 -7.63 9.66 13.25
N ALA A 43 -8.08 8.71 14.08
CA ALA A 43 -9.27 7.92 13.83
C ALA A 43 -10.53 8.79 13.75
N PHE A 44 -10.71 9.74 14.68
CA PHE A 44 -11.83 10.67 14.67
C PHE A 44 -11.88 11.50 13.39
N VAL A 45 -10.74 12.02 12.92
CA VAL A 45 -10.67 12.78 11.67
C VAL A 45 -11.05 11.91 10.46
N ALA A 46 -10.54 10.68 10.39
CA ALA A 46 -10.83 9.74 9.31
C ALA A 46 -12.33 9.37 9.27
N LEU A 47 -12.90 9.00 10.43
CA LEU A 47 -14.31 8.63 10.52
C LEU A 47 -15.22 9.81 10.22
N ARG A 48 -14.91 11.02 10.74
CA ARG A 48 -15.68 12.23 10.42
C ARG A 48 -15.71 12.55 8.92
N LEU A 49 -14.61 12.29 8.20
CA LEU A 49 -14.57 12.43 6.74
C LEU A 49 -15.48 11.41 6.07
N ARG A 50 -15.42 10.14 6.50
CA ARG A 50 -16.27 9.07 5.97
C ARG A 50 -17.75 9.32 6.23
N GLU A 51 -18.14 9.70 7.45
CA GLU A 51 -19.53 10.05 7.77
C GLU A 51 -20.06 11.21 6.93
N ARG A 52 -19.20 12.19 6.60
CA ARG A 52 -19.61 13.35 5.80
C ARG A 52 -19.76 13.04 4.31
N HIS A 53 -18.94 12.15 3.77
CA HIS A 53 -18.75 11.99 2.32
C HIS A 53 -19.03 10.56 1.82
N GLY A 54 -19.39 9.64 2.71
CA GLY A 54 -19.70 8.25 2.42
C GLY A 54 -18.57 7.55 1.64
N ASP A 55 -18.96 6.85 0.58
CA ASP A 55 -18.07 6.06 -0.28
C ASP A 55 -17.06 6.90 -1.07
N ALA A 56 -17.17 8.24 -1.03
CA ALA A 56 -16.11 9.11 -1.55
C ALA A 56 -14.87 9.16 -0.65
N VAL A 57 -14.87 8.43 0.47
CA VAL A 57 -13.74 8.31 1.42
C VAL A 57 -13.49 6.84 1.75
N GLN A 58 -12.28 6.37 1.44
CA GLN A 58 -11.76 5.09 1.93
C GLN A 58 -10.83 5.32 3.11
N VAL A 59 -10.92 4.45 4.12
CA VAL A 59 -10.06 4.46 5.30
C VAL A 59 -9.49 3.07 5.51
N GLU A 60 -8.16 2.97 5.52
CA GLU A 60 -7.44 1.71 5.74
C GLU A 60 -6.45 1.85 6.89
N ARG A 61 -6.31 0.81 7.70
CA ARG A 61 -5.17 0.70 8.63
C ARG A 61 -3.99 0.10 7.88
N THR A 62 -2.91 0.85 7.77
CA THR A 62 -1.71 0.44 7.02
C THR A 62 -0.50 0.31 7.92
N ARG A 63 0.42 -0.57 7.51
CA ARG A 63 1.76 -0.73 8.07
C ARG A 63 2.80 -0.34 7.01
N PRO A 64 3.96 0.20 7.39
CA PRO A 64 5.06 0.41 6.46
C PRO A 64 5.40 -0.88 5.70
N PHE A 65 5.72 -0.75 4.42
CA PHE A 65 6.12 -1.87 3.59
C PHE A 65 7.63 -2.10 3.74
N ASN A 66 8.03 -3.32 4.11
CA ASN A 66 9.44 -3.72 4.18
C ASN A 66 9.75 -4.66 3.00
N GLU A 67 10.32 -4.11 1.93
CA GLU A 67 10.65 -4.84 0.71
C GLU A 67 11.69 -5.95 0.90
N PHE A 68 12.57 -5.84 1.89
CA PHE A 68 13.57 -6.87 2.18
C PHE A 68 12.95 -8.11 2.83
N ALA A 69 11.86 -7.92 3.58
CA ALA A 69 11.14 -9.01 4.24
C ALA A 69 9.99 -9.57 3.37
N ALA A 70 9.35 -8.73 2.56
CA ALA A 70 8.10 -9.07 1.88
C ALA A 70 8.25 -9.40 0.39
N VAL A 71 9.42 -9.16 -0.21
CA VAL A 71 9.64 -9.34 -1.65
C VAL A 71 10.80 -10.29 -1.88
N PRO A 72 10.76 -11.18 -2.88
CA PRO A 72 11.94 -11.95 -3.29
C PRO A 72 13.08 -11.04 -3.78
N GLU A 73 14.32 -11.46 -3.56
CA GLU A 73 15.50 -10.70 -3.99
C GLU A 73 15.54 -10.49 -5.50
N SER A 74 15.23 -11.54 -6.29
CA SER A 74 15.21 -11.47 -7.76
C SER A 74 14.28 -10.38 -8.31
N VAL A 75 13.15 -10.13 -7.65
CA VAL A 75 12.22 -9.05 -8.03
C VAL A 75 12.81 -7.68 -7.70
N ARG A 76 13.46 -7.54 -6.53
CA ARG A 76 14.12 -6.29 -6.16
C ARG A 76 15.28 -5.97 -7.10
N GLU A 77 16.13 -6.96 -7.40
CA GLU A 77 17.25 -6.81 -8.33
C GLU A 77 16.77 -6.44 -9.73
N ALA A 78 15.72 -7.10 -10.22
CA ALA A 78 15.15 -6.79 -11.51
C ALA A 78 14.56 -5.38 -11.59
N ALA A 79 13.86 -4.91 -10.56
CA ALA A 79 13.38 -3.53 -10.49
C ALA A 79 14.56 -2.54 -10.52
N GLN A 80 15.63 -2.85 -9.78
CA GLN A 80 16.84 -2.02 -9.73
C GLN A 80 17.57 -1.96 -11.07
N ALA A 81 17.67 -3.10 -11.77
CA ALA A 81 18.32 -3.20 -13.07
C ALA A 81 17.48 -2.51 -14.15
N TYR A 82 16.15 -2.71 -14.13
CA TYR A 82 15.24 -2.11 -15.08
C TYR A 82 15.22 -0.58 -14.99
N GLU A 83 15.23 0.01 -13.80
CA GLU A 83 15.28 1.46 -13.64
C GLU A 83 16.65 2.07 -14.05
N ARG A 84 17.69 1.25 -14.21
CA ARG A 84 19.00 1.66 -14.74
C ARG A 84 19.22 1.29 -16.20
N ARG A 85 18.20 0.78 -16.88
CA ARG A 85 18.30 0.40 -18.29
C ARG A 85 18.72 1.59 -19.13
N GLU A 86 19.49 1.31 -20.18
CA GLU A 86 20.02 2.33 -21.08
C GLU A 86 18.93 3.02 -21.93
N HIS A 87 17.82 2.31 -22.18
CA HIS A 87 16.74 2.79 -23.03
C HIS A 87 15.42 2.86 -22.28
N ASP A 88 15.01 4.07 -21.89
CA ASP A 88 13.76 4.32 -21.14
C ASP A 88 12.50 3.78 -21.82
N ARG A 89 12.54 3.60 -23.14
CA ARG A 89 11.41 3.11 -23.93
C ARG A 89 11.32 1.59 -23.98
N THR A 90 12.33 0.85 -23.53
CA THR A 90 12.28 -0.62 -23.52
C THR A 90 11.31 -1.08 -22.43
N PRO A 91 10.21 -1.78 -22.79
CA PRO A 91 9.29 -2.35 -21.80
C PRO A 91 9.96 -3.47 -20.99
N TYR A 92 9.49 -3.69 -19.77
CA TYR A 92 10.10 -4.67 -18.87
C TYR A 92 10.13 -6.10 -19.43
N ALA A 93 9.07 -6.55 -20.11
CA ALA A 93 9.06 -7.88 -20.75
C ALA A 93 10.18 -8.06 -21.77
N ALA A 94 10.45 -7.05 -22.59
CA ALA A 94 11.54 -7.08 -23.57
C ALA A 94 12.92 -6.95 -22.91
N PHE A 95 13.02 -6.25 -21.79
CA PHE A 95 14.24 -6.13 -21.00
C PHE A 95 14.60 -7.45 -20.27
N ALA A 96 13.60 -8.11 -19.68
CA ALA A 96 13.80 -9.36 -18.94
C ALA A 96 14.10 -10.55 -19.87
N ALA A 97 13.61 -10.50 -21.13
CA ALA A 97 13.86 -11.53 -22.13
C ALA A 97 15.37 -11.74 -22.35
N GLY A 98 15.85 -12.95 -22.05
CA GLY A 98 17.27 -13.30 -22.18
C GLY A 98 18.14 -12.88 -21.00
N THR A 99 17.54 -12.49 -19.87
CA THR A 99 18.22 -12.25 -18.59
C THR A 99 17.75 -13.25 -17.53
N ASP A 100 18.44 -13.29 -16.39
CA ASP A 100 18.00 -14.09 -15.22
C ASP A 100 16.87 -13.41 -14.42
N HIS A 101 16.35 -12.27 -14.88
CA HIS A 101 15.25 -11.57 -14.23
C HIS A 101 13.90 -12.28 -14.43
N PRO A 102 13.00 -12.22 -13.45
CA PRO A 102 11.72 -12.91 -13.53
C PRO A 102 10.85 -12.36 -14.67
N ASP A 103 10.21 -13.28 -15.38
CA ASP A 103 9.23 -12.95 -16.41
C ASP A 103 7.95 -12.33 -15.79
N PRO A 104 7.31 -11.33 -16.43
CA PRO A 104 6.13 -10.67 -15.90
C PRO A 104 4.95 -11.61 -15.65
N ASP A 105 4.70 -12.57 -16.54
CA ASP A 105 3.60 -13.52 -16.40
C ASP A 105 3.87 -14.46 -15.21
N ALA A 106 5.14 -14.89 -15.06
CA ALA A 106 5.56 -15.67 -13.90
C ALA A 106 5.46 -14.89 -12.57
N MET A 107 5.59 -13.56 -12.58
CA MET A 107 5.36 -12.73 -11.38
C MET A 107 3.88 -12.56 -11.06
N ALA A 108 3.01 -12.43 -12.06
CA ALA A 108 1.58 -12.20 -11.86
C ALA A 108 0.90 -13.34 -11.10
N ASP A 109 1.35 -14.58 -11.32
CA ASP A 109 0.80 -15.78 -10.66
C ASP A 109 1.37 -16.05 -9.26
N ARG A 110 2.41 -15.32 -8.84
CA ARG A 110 3.08 -15.53 -7.54
C ARG A 110 2.54 -14.59 -6.49
N SER A 111 2.10 -15.15 -5.37
CA SER A 111 1.72 -14.34 -4.21
C SER A 111 2.96 -13.82 -3.46
N LEU A 112 2.86 -12.59 -2.96
CA LEU A 112 3.80 -11.99 -1.99
C LEU A 112 3.45 -12.37 -0.54
N ASP A 113 2.35 -13.10 -0.34
CA ASP A 113 1.98 -13.65 0.95
C ASP A 113 2.94 -14.80 1.26
N GLY A 114 4.07 -14.47 1.89
CA GLY A 114 4.93 -15.48 2.50
C GLY A 114 4.07 -16.40 3.37
N ASP A 115 4.13 -17.69 3.07
CA ASP A 115 3.48 -18.82 3.73
C ASP A 115 3.09 -18.55 5.20
N SER A 116 1.89 -18.01 5.40
CA SER A 116 1.27 -17.80 6.72
C SER A 116 -0.19 -18.25 6.75
N THR A 117 -0.61 -19.01 5.75
CA THR A 117 -1.86 -19.79 5.75
C THR A 117 -1.60 -21.29 5.85
N SER A 118 -0.60 -21.69 6.64
CA SER A 118 -0.54 -23.02 7.26
C SER A 118 -0.89 -22.91 8.76
N ARG A 119 -2.15 -22.54 9.04
CA ARG A 119 -2.81 -22.89 10.31
C ARG A 119 -4.03 -23.75 10.04
N THR A 120 -3.79 -24.84 9.30
CA THR A 120 -4.49 -26.10 9.52
C THR A 120 -3.57 -26.97 10.35
N ASP A 121 -3.78 -26.98 11.66
CA ASP A 121 -3.69 -28.23 12.39
C ASP A 121 -4.84 -28.27 13.38
N GLY A 122 -5.77 -29.19 13.11
CA GLY A 122 -6.81 -29.59 14.03
C GLY A 122 -6.25 -30.70 14.91
N THR A 123 -6.49 -30.63 16.21
CA THR A 123 -6.68 -31.85 17.02
C THR A 123 -7.46 -31.51 18.28
N ASP A 124 -8.76 -31.75 18.19
CA ASP A 124 -9.52 -32.59 19.12
C ASP A 124 -8.76 -33.16 20.34
N ARG A 125 -9.19 -32.80 21.57
CA ARG A 125 -9.46 -33.75 22.69
C ARG A 125 -9.78 -33.09 24.04
N ARG A 126 -10.83 -33.63 24.66
CA ARG A 126 -11.15 -33.74 26.11
C ARG A 126 -11.55 -32.44 26.82
N GLU A 127 -12.59 -32.38 27.64
CA GLU A 127 -13.45 -33.37 28.30
C GLU A 127 -14.78 -32.67 28.69
#